data_AF-A0A2G5I1Z8-F1
#
_entry.id   AF-A0A2G5I1Z8-F1
#
_cell.length_a   1.000
_cell.length_b   1.000
_cell.length_c   1.000
_cell.angle_alpha   90.00
_cell.angle_beta   90.00
_cell.angle_gamma   90.00
#
_symmetry.space_group_name_H-M   'P 1'
#
loop_
_entity.id
_entity.type
_entity.pdbx_description
1 polymer ?
#
loop_
_entity_poly.entity_id
_entity_poly.type
_entity_poly.pdbx_seq_one_letter_code
_entity_poly.pdbx_strand_id
1 'polypeptide(L)'
;MSFEENGERIKDLQLILQRACFAATLFDDDGIDLRFMNEDLPMQNVSHIQSEQQVEQILAQKRYKGLTPFGTELRKKVIDPILIQKLNSGQMQKPLLIISITDGQPAGENQNTLIETVQYAVQAAQRSQYGPGAVAFQFAQVGNDQKATEFLAKLDNDPMVGREVDCTSNYENESAEMARAVPPVDLTPDLWMIKLILGAIDPSYDTKDEKSHMAPGAGVPPPGQYGQQQYGAPPPQQYGAPPPNQYGAPPPNQYGAPPPGQQQYGQQQQRPPQGYPGQQQYGAPPPGPPRY
;
A
#
# COMPACT_ATOMS: atom_id res chain seq x y z
N MET A 1 9.75 17.49 18.44
CA MET A 1 9.89 16.04 18.74
C MET A 1 10.52 15.73 20.12
N SER A 2 11.85 15.78 20.31
CA SER A 2 12.53 15.15 21.48
C SER A 2 12.17 15.62 22.90
N PHE A 3 11.50 16.76 23.07
CA PHE A 3 11.15 17.34 24.38
C PHE A 3 9.69 17.78 24.48
N GLU A 4 8.86 17.45 23.48
CA GLU A 4 7.44 17.78 23.44
C GLU A 4 6.60 16.56 23.81
N GLU A 5 5.39 16.81 24.35
CA GLU A 5 4.37 15.77 24.64
C GLU A 5 4.93 14.56 25.41
N ASN A 6 5.82 14.79 26.38
CA ASN A 6 6.49 13.75 27.18
C ASN A 6 7.18 12.64 26.35
N GLY A 7 7.49 12.91 25.08
CA GLY A 7 8.05 11.94 24.13
C GLY A 7 7.03 11.03 23.44
N GLU A 8 5.72 11.30 23.53
CA GLU A 8 4.66 10.47 22.93
C GLU A 8 4.79 10.41 21.41
N ARG A 9 5.04 11.54 20.73
CA ARG A 9 5.40 11.63 19.31
C ARG A 9 6.45 10.62 18.84
N ILE A 10 7.43 10.28 19.69
CA ILE A 10 8.49 9.31 19.36
C ILE A 10 7.96 7.88 19.45
N LYS A 11 7.08 7.58 20.42
CA LYS A 11 6.38 6.30 20.53
C LYS A 11 5.44 6.10 19.35
N ASP A 12 4.73 7.14 18.94
CA ASP A 12 3.78 7.08 17.82
C ASP A 12 4.53 6.83 16.51
N LEU A 13 5.64 7.56 16.27
CA LEU A 13 6.53 7.33 15.13
C LEU A 13 7.11 5.91 15.13
N GLN A 14 7.51 5.40 16.30
CA GLN A 14 7.98 4.02 16.47
C GLN A 14 6.89 3.00 16.12
N LEU A 15 5.68 3.19 16.66
CA LEU A 15 4.52 2.32 16.43
C LEU A 15 4.13 2.30 14.94
N ILE A 16 3.95 3.48 14.33
CA ILE A 16 3.63 3.60 12.90
C ILE A 16 4.69 2.90 12.06
N LEU A 17 5.98 3.14 12.32
CA LEU A 17 7.04 2.57 11.47
C LEU A 17 7.20 1.05 11.67
N GLN A 18 6.97 0.53 12.88
CA GLN A 18 6.90 -0.90 13.14
C GLN A 18 5.71 -1.54 12.41
N ARG A 19 4.51 -0.97 12.50
CA ARG A 19 3.32 -1.50 11.83
C ARG A 19 3.37 -1.39 10.31
N ALA A 20 3.90 -0.29 9.77
CA ALA A 20 4.15 -0.15 8.33
C ALA A 20 5.17 -1.20 7.84
N CYS A 21 6.23 -1.46 8.60
CA CYS A 21 7.20 -2.52 8.29
C CYS A 21 6.55 -3.91 8.32
N PHE A 22 5.81 -4.23 9.39
CA PHE A 22 5.09 -5.50 9.52
C PHE A 22 4.07 -5.71 8.39
N ALA A 23 3.27 -4.70 8.06
CA ALA A 23 2.25 -4.82 7.02
C ALA A 23 2.88 -4.96 5.62
N ALA A 24 3.93 -4.18 5.32
CA ALA A 24 4.65 -4.29 4.05
C ALA A 24 5.25 -5.69 3.85
N THR A 25 5.88 -6.27 4.89
CA THR A 25 6.55 -7.58 4.79
C THR A 25 5.60 -8.78 4.76
N LEU A 26 4.28 -8.57 4.78
CA LEU A 26 3.28 -9.57 4.38
C LEU A 26 3.11 -9.69 2.86
N PHE A 27 3.56 -8.68 2.10
CA PHE A 27 3.43 -8.58 0.64
C PHE A 27 4.78 -8.47 -0.08
N ASP A 28 5.80 -7.92 0.58
CA ASP A 28 7.10 -7.56 0.01
C ASP A 28 8.26 -8.35 0.64
N ASP A 29 8.71 -9.40 -0.07
CA ASP A 29 9.88 -10.21 0.29
C ASP A 29 11.18 -9.39 0.41
N ASP A 30 11.31 -8.27 -0.32
CA ASP A 30 12.50 -7.40 -0.30
C ASP A 30 12.50 -6.35 0.83
N GLY A 31 11.42 -6.28 1.64
CA GLY A 31 11.30 -5.40 2.78
C GLY A 31 11.23 -3.90 2.44
N ILE A 32 11.37 -3.04 3.46
CA ILE A 32 11.23 -1.58 3.30
C ILE A 32 12.57 -0.83 3.33
N ASP A 33 12.58 0.33 2.68
CA ASP A 33 13.65 1.33 2.73
C ASP A 33 13.30 2.43 3.75
N LEU A 34 14.22 2.71 4.68
CA LEU A 34 14.09 3.82 5.63
C LEU A 34 14.97 4.99 5.20
N ARG A 35 14.41 6.21 5.19
CA ARG A 35 15.15 7.45 4.89
C ARG A 35 14.80 8.50 5.93
N PHE A 36 15.81 8.96 6.68
CA PHE A 36 15.63 10.00 7.69
C PHE A 36 16.00 11.36 7.10
N MET A 37 15.12 12.36 7.23
CA MET A 37 15.38 13.69 6.66
C MET A 37 16.60 14.35 7.30
N ASN A 38 16.70 14.31 8.63
CA ASN A 38 17.72 15.02 9.41
C ASN A 38 19.12 14.39 9.44
N GLU A 39 19.29 13.14 9.02
CA GLU A 39 20.52 12.38 9.24
C GLU A 39 20.74 11.35 8.14
N ASP A 40 21.95 11.31 7.60
CA ASP A 40 22.37 10.32 6.60
C ASP A 40 22.97 9.11 7.31
N LEU A 41 22.24 7.98 7.30
CA LEU A 41 22.72 6.70 7.81
C LEU A 41 23.27 5.83 6.65
N PRO A 42 24.23 4.92 6.91
CA PRO A 42 24.74 4.01 5.88
C PRO A 42 23.61 3.16 5.28
N MET A 43 23.48 3.15 3.94
CA MET A 43 22.32 2.54 3.27
C MET A 43 22.08 1.08 3.66
N GLN A 44 23.13 0.29 3.85
CA GLN A 44 23.02 -1.10 4.29
C GLN A 44 22.46 -1.30 5.72
N ASN A 45 22.31 -0.23 6.49
CA ASN A 45 21.65 -0.23 7.81
C ASN A 45 20.18 0.23 7.74
N VAL A 46 19.71 0.73 6.59
CA VAL A 46 18.40 1.39 6.43
C VAL A 46 17.70 1.00 5.12
N SER A 47 18.03 -0.16 4.57
CA SER A 47 17.41 -0.73 3.36
C SER A 47 17.23 -2.24 3.55
N HIS A 48 16.21 -2.79 2.89
CA HIS A 48 15.77 -4.19 3.07
C HIS A 48 15.44 -4.53 4.53
N ILE A 49 14.71 -3.63 5.20
CA ILE A 49 14.25 -3.83 6.58
C ILE A 49 13.00 -4.71 6.55
N GLN A 50 13.09 -5.89 7.19
CA GLN A 50 12.10 -6.96 7.11
C GLN A 50 11.36 -7.23 8.44
N SER A 51 11.66 -6.49 9.51
CA SER A 51 11.14 -6.80 10.85
C SER A 51 11.04 -5.60 11.80
N GLU A 52 10.05 -5.64 12.70
CA GLU A 52 9.84 -4.63 13.76
C GLU A 52 11.06 -4.49 14.70
N GLN A 53 11.84 -5.57 14.89
CA GLN A 53 13.06 -5.56 15.71
C GLN A 53 14.22 -4.83 15.03
N GLN A 54 14.35 -4.89 13.69
CA GLN A 54 15.31 -4.05 12.97
C GLN A 54 14.92 -2.57 13.06
N VAL A 55 13.63 -2.26 12.92
CA VAL A 55 13.11 -0.88 13.10
C VAL A 55 13.44 -0.37 14.50
N GLU A 56 13.18 -1.15 15.55
CA GLU A 56 13.52 -0.79 16.94
C GLU A 56 15.02 -0.50 17.12
N GLN A 57 15.90 -1.39 16.62
CA GLN A 57 17.36 -1.24 16.73
C GLN A 57 17.90 0.00 16.00
N ILE A 58 17.29 0.39 14.87
CA ILE A 58 17.63 1.61 14.14
C ILE A 58 17.14 2.84 14.92
N LEU A 59 15.89 2.83 15.38
CA LEU A 59 15.25 3.96 16.08
C LEU A 59 15.85 4.24 17.46
N ALA A 60 16.36 3.22 18.16
CA ALA A 60 17.07 3.35 19.44
C ALA A 60 18.39 4.16 19.33
N GLN A 61 19.01 4.20 18.15
CA GLN A 61 20.26 4.93 17.92
C GLN A 61 20.04 6.42 17.61
N LYS A 62 18.84 6.80 17.15
CA LYS A 62 18.52 8.14 16.63
C LYS A 62 18.59 9.25 17.69
N ARG A 63 18.71 10.49 17.21
CA ARG A 63 18.53 11.71 18.01
C ARG A 63 17.51 12.61 17.30
N TYR A 64 16.32 12.72 17.86
CA TYR A 64 15.15 13.37 17.24
C TYR A 64 15.25 14.91 17.34
N LYS A 65 16.19 15.50 16.60
CA LYS A 65 16.53 16.92 16.60
C LYS A 65 16.82 17.43 15.18
N GLY A 66 16.37 18.63 14.87
CA GLY A 66 16.66 19.33 13.61
C GLY A 66 15.59 20.37 13.28
N LEU A 67 15.66 20.92 12.07
CA LEU A 67 14.52 21.52 11.37
C LEU A 67 13.84 20.46 10.50
N THR A 68 12.75 20.78 9.80
CA THR A 68 12.00 19.84 8.95
C THR A 68 12.11 20.23 7.46
N PRO A 69 13.27 20.04 6.80
CA PRO A 69 13.45 20.33 5.36
C PRO A 69 12.82 19.20 4.51
N PHE A 70 11.50 19.05 4.66
CA PHE A 70 10.72 17.90 4.23
C PHE A 70 10.82 17.68 2.72
N GLY A 71 10.43 18.67 1.89
CA GLY A 71 10.43 18.54 0.44
C GLY A 71 11.83 18.32 -0.12
N THR A 72 12.80 19.11 0.34
CA THR A 72 14.20 19.02 -0.09
C THR A 72 14.79 17.64 0.20
N GLU A 73 14.65 17.12 1.41
CA GLU A 73 15.23 15.82 1.78
C GLU A 73 14.41 14.64 1.24
N LEU A 74 13.07 14.73 1.16
CA LEU A 74 12.23 13.76 0.46
C LEU A 74 12.67 13.59 -0.99
N ARG A 75 12.88 14.71 -1.70
CA ARG A 75 13.36 14.70 -3.08
C ARG A 75 14.72 14.03 -3.20
N LYS A 76 15.69 14.52 -2.41
CA LYS A 76 17.09 14.09 -2.40
C LYS A 76 17.28 12.62 -2.00
N LYS A 77 16.43 12.07 -1.12
CA LYS A 77 16.62 10.72 -0.52
C LYS A 77 15.68 9.65 -1.04
N VAL A 78 14.54 10.02 -1.61
CA VAL A 78 13.51 9.08 -2.09
C VAL A 78 13.20 9.32 -3.57
N ILE A 79 12.79 10.54 -3.94
CA ILE A 79 12.26 10.79 -5.29
C ILE A 79 13.33 10.61 -6.35
N ASP A 80 14.39 11.42 -6.32
CA ASP A 80 15.43 11.41 -7.34
C ASP A 80 16.21 10.06 -7.39
N PRO A 81 16.68 9.47 -6.27
CA PRO A 81 17.48 8.25 -6.30
C PRO A 81 16.70 6.92 -6.34
N ILE A 82 15.40 6.90 -5.99
CA ILE A 82 14.60 5.65 -5.98
C ILE A 82 13.49 5.70 -7.04
N LEU A 83 12.57 6.68 -6.96
CA LEU A 83 11.45 6.76 -7.89
C LEU A 83 11.93 7.08 -9.31
N ILE A 84 12.53 8.25 -9.51
CA ILE A 84 12.95 8.73 -10.83
C ILE A 84 13.95 7.77 -11.48
N GLN A 85 14.84 7.16 -10.69
CA GLN A 85 15.74 6.11 -11.17
C GLN A 85 14.99 4.87 -11.68
N LYS A 86 14.03 4.32 -10.91
CA LYS A 86 13.24 3.13 -11.32
C LYS A 86 12.31 3.42 -12.51
N LEU A 87 11.75 4.64 -12.59
CA LEU A 87 10.93 5.09 -13.71
C LEU A 87 11.77 5.18 -15.00
N ASN A 88 12.90 5.89 -14.97
CA ASN A 88 13.75 6.14 -16.13
C ASN A 88 14.50 4.89 -16.62
N SER A 89 14.88 3.97 -15.72
CA SER A 89 15.61 2.76 -16.11
C SER A 89 14.73 1.65 -16.69
N GLY A 90 13.40 1.75 -16.55
CA GLY A 90 12.49 0.68 -16.95
C GLY A 90 12.53 -0.54 -16.02
N GLN A 91 12.87 -0.36 -14.74
CA GLN A 91 13.10 -1.45 -13.78
C GLN A 91 12.11 -1.49 -12.60
N MET A 92 11.08 -0.66 -12.57
CA MET A 92 10.04 -0.70 -11.54
C MET A 92 9.22 -2.00 -11.66
N GLN A 93 9.38 -2.92 -10.70
CA GLN A 93 8.64 -4.19 -10.65
C GLN A 93 7.28 -4.07 -9.95
N LYS A 94 7.15 -3.08 -9.05
CA LYS A 94 5.96 -2.75 -8.26
C LYS A 94 5.89 -1.23 -8.06
N PRO A 95 4.69 -0.63 -7.88
CA PRO A 95 4.55 0.76 -7.45
C PRO A 95 5.31 1.07 -6.16
N LEU A 96 5.54 2.36 -5.88
CA LEU A 96 6.14 2.81 -4.62
C LEU A 96 5.10 3.52 -3.75
N LEU A 97 4.75 2.93 -2.61
CA LEU A 97 4.10 3.65 -1.51
C LEU A 97 5.18 4.35 -0.67
N ILE A 98 5.08 5.67 -0.52
CA ILE A 98 6.03 6.49 0.23
C ILE A 98 5.34 7.01 1.49
N ILE A 99 5.54 6.32 2.61
CA ILE A 99 5.01 6.73 3.92
C ILE A 99 6.00 7.69 4.60
N SER A 100 5.54 8.91 4.87
CA SER A 100 6.32 9.98 5.50
C SER A 100 5.70 10.39 6.83
N ILE A 101 6.42 10.20 7.94
CA ILE A 101 5.96 10.53 9.30
C ILE A 101 6.57 11.87 9.74
N THR A 102 5.76 12.80 10.24
CA THR A 102 6.23 14.12 10.73
C THR A 102 5.53 14.57 12.01
N ASP A 103 6.19 15.39 12.82
CA ASP A 103 5.61 16.09 13.97
C ASP A 103 5.49 17.61 13.79
N GLY A 104 5.64 18.10 12.55
CA GLY A 104 5.58 19.51 12.21
C GLY A 104 5.46 19.79 10.71
N GLN A 105 5.02 21.00 10.37
CA GLN A 105 5.09 21.54 9.00
C GLN A 105 6.55 21.69 8.50
N PRO A 106 6.79 21.83 7.18
CA PRO A 106 8.11 22.14 6.64
C PRO A 106 8.76 23.39 7.26
N ALA A 107 10.08 23.31 7.49
CA ALA A 107 10.88 24.34 8.13
C ALA A 107 12.34 24.30 7.67
N GLY A 108 12.91 25.47 7.35
CA GLY A 108 14.26 25.60 6.79
C GLY A 108 14.33 25.62 5.25
N GLU A 109 13.18 25.53 4.58
CA GLU A 109 13.00 25.58 3.12
C GLU A 109 11.80 26.46 2.74
N ASN A 110 11.49 26.59 1.44
CA ASN A 110 10.25 27.24 0.99
C ASN A 110 9.04 26.35 1.30
N GLN A 111 7.93 26.95 1.73
CA GLN A 111 6.71 26.20 2.09
C GLN A 111 6.15 25.35 0.94
N ASN A 112 6.33 25.79 -0.30
CA ASN A 112 5.89 25.06 -1.49
C ASN A 112 6.77 23.86 -1.85
N THR A 113 8.00 23.75 -1.33
CA THR A 113 9.00 22.78 -1.84
C THR A 113 8.55 21.32 -1.70
N LEU A 114 7.72 21.00 -0.71
CA LEU A 114 7.10 19.67 -0.59
C LEU A 114 6.01 19.45 -1.66
N ILE A 115 5.09 20.39 -1.86
CA ILE A 115 4.05 20.33 -2.91
C ILE A 115 4.72 20.21 -4.30
N GLU A 116 5.73 21.04 -4.58
CA GLU A 116 6.52 21.01 -5.81
C GLU A 116 7.24 19.65 -6.01
N THR A 117 7.69 19.02 -4.93
CA THR A 117 8.35 17.70 -4.95
C THR A 117 7.36 16.57 -5.25
N VAL A 118 6.17 16.58 -4.64
CA VAL A 118 5.12 15.60 -4.92
C VAL A 118 4.58 15.80 -6.35
N GLN A 119 4.33 17.05 -6.77
CA GLN A 119 3.94 17.37 -8.15
C GLN A 119 4.97 16.90 -9.17
N TYR A 120 6.27 17.06 -8.89
CA TYR A 120 7.35 16.53 -9.73
C TYR A 120 7.32 14.99 -9.82
N ALA A 121 7.16 14.30 -8.69
CA ALA A 121 7.08 12.84 -8.63
C ALA A 121 5.87 12.28 -9.40
N VAL A 122 4.67 12.82 -9.15
CA VAL A 122 3.42 12.41 -9.82
C VAL A 122 3.49 12.68 -11.33
N GLN A 123 4.01 13.85 -11.76
CA GLN A 123 4.20 14.14 -13.18
C GLN A 123 5.25 13.24 -13.85
N ALA A 124 6.28 12.80 -13.13
CA ALA A 124 7.25 11.83 -13.65
C ALA A 124 6.63 10.44 -13.80
N ALA A 125 5.85 9.98 -12.81
CA ALA A 125 5.09 8.73 -12.88
C ALA A 125 4.11 8.74 -14.07
N GLN A 126 3.27 9.78 -14.18
CA GLN A 126 2.30 9.95 -15.26
C GLN A 126 2.92 9.95 -16.67
N ARG A 127 4.15 10.45 -16.83
CA ARG A 127 4.88 10.49 -18.12
C ARG A 127 5.68 9.22 -18.41
N SER A 128 5.81 8.32 -17.44
CA SER A 128 6.49 7.04 -17.59
C SER A 128 5.60 5.99 -18.26
N GLN A 129 6.17 4.83 -18.61
CA GLN A 129 5.41 3.68 -19.09
C GLN A 129 4.48 3.04 -18.04
N TYR A 130 4.61 3.42 -16.76
CA TYR A 130 3.81 2.88 -15.65
C TYR A 130 2.56 3.73 -15.36
N GLY A 131 2.57 5.02 -15.73
CA GLY A 131 1.42 5.92 -15.60
C GLY A 131 1.09 6.39 -14.18
N PRO A 132 -0.13 6.90 -13.95
CA PRO A 132 -0.69 7.20 -12.62
C PRO A 132 -0.71 5.96 -11.71
N GLY A 133 -0.63 6.14 -10.40
CA GLY A 133 -0.56 5.05 -9.43
C GLY A 133 0.77 4.27 -9.42
N ALA A 134 1.79 4.67 -10.18
CA ALA A 134 3.15 4.12 -10.07
C ALA A 134 3.90 4.62 -8.81
N VAL A 135 3.40 5.69 -8.18
CA VAL A 135 3.79 6.18 -6.86
C VAL A 135 2.54 6.65 -6.13
N ALA A 136 2.46 6.38 -4.82
CA ALA A 136 1.47 6.93 -3.91
C ALA A 136 2.15 7.45 -2.65
N PHE A 137 1.56 8.45 -2.00
CA PHE A 137 2.15 9.13 -0.85
C PHE A 137 1.23 9.08 0.37
N GLN A 138 1.77 8.62 1.50
CA GLN A 138 1.10 8.77 2.80
C GLN A 138 1.84 9.81 3.63
N PHE A 139 1.12 10.76 4.21
CA PHE A 139 1.64 11.66 5.23
C PHE A 139 0.97 11.39 6.56
N ALA A 140 1.75 10.93 7.54
CA ALA A 140 1.28 10.64 8.88
C ALA A 140 1.73 11.71 9.86
N GLN A 141 0.79 12.38 10.53
CA GLN A 141 1.09 13.28 11.63
C GLN A 141 1.24 12.50 12.95
N VAL A 142 2.28 12.83 13.73
CA VAL A 142 2.40 12.45 15.15
C VAL A 142 2.40 13.70 16.03
N GLY A 143 1.69 13.64 17.16
CA GLY A 143 1.48 14.79 18.04
C GLY A 143 0.56 15.89 17.49
N ASN A 144 0.37 16.95 18.28
CA ASN A 144 -0.76 17.88 18.12
C ASN A 144 -0.45 19.23 17.44
N ASP A 145 0.64 19.35 16.67
CA ASP A 145 0.96 20.60 15.96
C ASP A 145 -0.13 20.92 14.91
N GLN A 146 -0.96 21.93 15.19
CA GLN A 146 -2.06 22.33 14.31
C GLN A 146 -1.58 22.90 12.96
N LYS A 147 -0.34 23.38 12.85
CA LYS A 147 0.23 23.82 11.57
C LYS A 147 0.65 22.64 10.70
N ALA A 148 1.06 21.52 11.31
CA ALA A 148 1.20 20.27 10.58
C ALA A 148 -0.16 19.84 10.01
N THR A 149 -1.21 19.82 10.83
CA THR A 149 -2.58 19.44 10.40
C THR A 149 -3.08 20.37 9.29
N GLU A 150 -2.97 21.69 9.48
CA GLU A 150 -3.29 22.70 8.47
C GLU A 150 -2.44 22.61 7.20
N PHE A 151 -1.22 22.09 7.27
CA PHE A 151 -0.34 21.95 6.10
C PHE A 151 -0.70 20.68 5.33
N LEU A 152 -0.88 19.55 6.02
CA LEU A 152 -1.21 18.27 5.41
C LEU A 152 -2.57 18.33 4.71
N ALA A 153 -3.60 18.89 5.35
CA ALA A 153 -4.92 19.10 4.73
C ALA A 153 -4.87 19.94 3.42
N LYS A 154 -3.86 20.82 3.24
CA LYS A 154 -3.66 21.60 2.01
C LYS A 154 -2.95 20.81 0.90
N LEU A 155 -2.12 19.83 1.26
CA LEU A 155 -1.44 18.92 0.33
C LEU A 155 -2.41 17.82 -0.15
N ASP A 156 -3.23 17.33 0.77
CA ASP A 156 -4.32 16.39 0.60
C ASP A 156 -5.39 16.93 -0.38
N ASN A 157 -5.89 18.14 -0.13
CA ASN A 157 -6.88 18.80 -0.98
C ASN A 157 -6.27 19.52 -2.20
N ASP A 158 -5.00 19.26 -2.57
CA ASP A 158 -4.37 19.90 -3.75
C ASP A 158 -4.93 19.32 -5.07
N PRO A 159 -5.42 20.16 -6.00
CA PRO A 159 -6.09 19.70 -7.21
C PRO A 159 -5.16 19.03 -8.25
N MET A 160 -3.84 19.02 -8.03
CA MET A 160 -2.85 18.36 -8.88
C MET A 160 -2.27 17.07 -8.26
N VAL A 161 -2.20 16.96 -6.92
CA VAL A 161 -1.59 15.78 -6.26
C VAL A 161 -2.47 15.02 -5.28
N GLY A 162 -3.58 15.58 -4.78
CA GLY A 162 -4.46 14.93 -3.79
C GLY A 162 -4.99 13.55 -4.20
N ARG A 163 -5.00 13.25 -5.51
CA ARG A 163 -5.40 11.93 -6.03
C ARG A 163 -4.37 10.81 -5.87
N GLU A 164 -3.16 11.13 -5.44
CA GLU A 164 -2.02 10.21 -5.24
C GLU A 164 -1.41 10.44 -3.83
N VAL A 165 -2.16 11.09 -2.92
CA VAL A 165 -1.78 11.52 -1.56
C VAL A 165 -2.90 11.18 -0.59
N ASP A 166 -2.58 10.69 0.61
CA ASP A 166 -3.47 10.65 1.79
C ASP A 166 -2.71 11.23 3.00
N CYS A 167 -3.43 11.92 3.89
CA CYS A 167 -2.92 12.66 5.04
C CYS A 167 -3.65 12.28 6.35
N THR A 168 -3.20 11.21 7.01
CA THR A 168 -3.76 10.78 8.32
C THR A 168 -3.28 11.65 9.47
N SER A 169 -4.21 12.11 10.31
CA SER A 169 -3.90 12.86 11.53
C SER A 169 -3.44 11.95 12.67
N ASN A 170 -2.95 12.53 13.77
CA ASN A 170 -2.77 11.79 15.02
C ASN A 170 -4.13 11.24 15.51
N TYR A 171 -4.09 10.09 16.19
CA TYR A 171 -5.27 9.31 16.58
C TYR A 171 -6.37 10.12 17.29
N GLU A 172 -6.03 11.07 18.16
CA GLU A 172 -6.99 11.88 18.90
C GLU A 172 -7.78 12.83 18.00
N ASN A 173 -7.12 13.44 17.00
CA ASN A 173 -7.76 14.32 16.03
C ASN A 173 -8.65 13.50 15.09
N GLU A 174 -8.11 12.39 14.56
CA GLU A 174 -8.83 11.49 13.67
C GLU A 174 -10.08 10.90 14.34
N SER A 175 -9.96 10.41 15.58
CA SER A 175 -11.06 9.87 16.37
C SER A 175 -12.12 10.95 16.66
N ALA A 176 -11.70 12.19 16.96
CA ALA A 176 -12.59 13.31 17.18
C ALA A 176 -13.30 13.80 15.90
N GLU A 177 -12.77 13.51 14.71
CA GLU A 177 -13.45 13.75 13.43
C GLU A 177 -14.40 12.60 13.06
N MET A 178 -13.93 11.35 13.10
CA MET A 178 -14.75 10.17 12.80
C MET A 178 -15.97 10.02 13.74
N ALA A 179 -15.85 10.45 14.99
CA ALA A 179 -16.97 10.53 15.94
C ALA A 179 -18.01 11.63 15.60
N ARG A 180 -17.71 12.54 14.66
CA ARG A 180 -18.63 13.58 14.13
C ARG A 180 -19.20 13.23 12.75
N ALA A 181 -18.66 12.21 12.08
CA ALA A 181 -19.15 11.71 10.80
C ALA A 181 -20.62 11.22 10.91
N VAL A 182 -21.27 10.99 9.77
CA VAL A 182 -22.67 10.54 9.71
C VAL A 182 -22.79 9.29 8.83
N PRO A 183 -23.03 8.09 9.39
CA PRO A 183 -23.08 7.78 10.83
C PRO A 183 -21.71 7.96 11.50
N PRO A 184 -21.66 8.21 12.83
CA PRO A 184 -20.41 8.32 13.56
C PRO A 184 -19.69 6.97 13.60
N VAL A 185 -18.36 7.01 13.48
CA VAL A 185 -17.49 5.83 13.48
C VAL A 185 -16.63 5.84 14.73
N ASP A 186 -16.67 4.74 15.47
CA ASP A 186 -15.75 4.48 16.57
C ASP A 186 -14.39 4.05 15.99
N LEU A 187 -13.46 5.00 15.89
CA LEU A 187 -12.13 4.75 15.37
C LEU A 187 -11.30 3.98 16.40
N THR A 188 -11.04 2.69 16.14
CA THR A 188 -10.08 1.91 16.93
C THR A 188 -8.64 2.18 16.49
N PRO A 189 -7.62 1.98 17.36
CA PRO A 189 -6.21 2.14 16.97
C PRO A 189 -5.79 1.23 15.80
N ASP A 190 -6.38 0.03 15.70
CA ASP A 190 -6.16 -0.87 14.56
C ASP A 190 -6.76 -0.29 13.27
N LEU A 191 -7.98 0.29 13.31
CA LEU A 191 -8.59 0.93 12.14
C LEU A 191 -7.83 2.19 11.71
N TRP A 192 -7.30 2.98 12.65
CA TRP A 192 -6.44 4.12 12.37
C TRP A 192 -5.14 3.68 11.68
N MET A 193 -4.50 2.63 12.18
CA MET A 193 -3.30 2.07 11.55
C MET A 193 -3.57 1.50 10.16
N ILE A 194 -4.74 0.89 9.94
CA ILE A 194 -5.16 0.40 8.63
C ILE A 194 -5.47 1.56 7.67
N LYS A 195 -6.08 2.68 8.13
CA LYS A 195 -6.18 3.90 7.33
C LYS A 195 -4.81 4.40 6.91
N LEU A 196 -3.91 4.59 7.86
CA LEU A 196 -2.54 5.09 7.62
C LEU A 196 -1.74 4.21 6.64
N ILE A 197 -1.92 2.90 6.66
CA ILE A 197 -1.15 1.98 5.80
C ILE A 197 -1.81 1.79 4.41
N LEU A 198 -3.13 1.93 4.30
CA LEU A 198 -3.88 1.61 3.06
C LEU A 198 -4.53 2.80 2.34
N GLY A 199 -4.75 3.95 2.98
CA GLY A 199 -5.57 5.01 2.40
C GLY A 199 -5.01 5.56 1.09
N ALA A 200 -3.70 5.86 1.03
CA ALA A 200 -3.02 6.26 -0.21
C ALA A 200 -3.05 5.22 -1.36
N ILE A 201 -3.50 3.97 -1.12
CA ILE A 201 -3.52 2.90 -2.14
C ILE A 201 -4.90 2.22 -2.34
N ASP A 202 -5.83 2.40 -1.41
CA ASP A 202 -7.22 1.90 -1.47
C ASP A 202 -8.18 3.02 -1.01
N PRO A 203 -8.85 3.70 -1.97
CA PRO A 203 -9.82 4.76 -1.68
C PRO A 203 -10.99 4.36 -0.76
N SER A 204 -11.19 3.07 -0.48
CA SER A 204 -12.17 2.63 0.51
C SER A 204 -11.71 2.86 1.96
N TYR A 205 -10.42 3.15 2.20
CA TYR A 205 -9.85 3.52 3.51
C TYR A 205 -9.60 5.01 3.65
N ASP A 206 -9.17 5.67 2.57
CA ASP A 206 -9.13 7.12 2.42
C ASP A 206 -10.53 7.71 2.71
N THR A 207 -11.53 7.56 1.82
CA THR A 207 -12.88 8.19 1.86
C THR A 207 -13.80 7.86 3.06
N LYS A 208 -13.28 7.33 4.18
CA LYS A 208 -14.00 7.09 5.44
C LYS A 208 -14.21 8.37 6.27
N ASP A 209 -13.40 9.40 6.08
CA ASP A 209 -13.47 10.73 6.71
C ASP A 209 -14.07 11.79 5.79
N GLU A 210 -13.77 11.79 4.48
CA GLU A 210 -14.28 12.72 3.44
C GLU A 210 -15.81 12.93 3.49
N LYS A 211 -16.55 11.93 3.98
CA LYS A 211 -18.01 11.99 4.17
C LYS A 211 -18.46 13.07 5.18
N SER A 212 -17.53 13.61 5.97
CA SER A 212 -17.68 14.82 6.79
C SER A 212 -17.62 16.12 5.97
N HIS A 213 -16.91 16.10 4.84
CA HIS A 213 -16.47 17.29 4.10
C HIS A 213 -17.18 17.53 2.75
N MET A 214 -17.96 16.57 2.25
CA MET A 214 -18.78 16.76 1.05
C MET A 214 -19.83 17.88 1.22
N ALA A 215 -19.56 19.04 0.61
CA ALA A 215 -20.53 20.12 0.48
C ALA A 215 -21.77 19.65 -0.31
N PRO A 216 -23.01 20.01 0.12
CA PRO A 216 -24.23 19.48 -0.46
C PRO A 216 -24.47 20.00 -1.88
N GLY A 217 -24.03 19.23 -2.89
CA GLY A 217 -24.19 19.57 -4.30
C GLY A 217 -23.32 18.77 -5.28
N ALA A 218 -22.25 18.11 -4.82
CA ALA A 218 -21.46 17.21 -5.67
C ALA A 218 -22.30 15.98 -6.09
N GLY A 219 -22.24 15.61 -7.37
CA GLY A 219 -23.14 14.61 -7.97
C GLY A 219 -22.86 13.19 -7.50
N VAL A 220 -23.86 12.55 -6.88
CA VAL A 220 -23.78 11.18 -6.36
C VAL A 220 -23.69 10.16 -7.52
N PRO A 221 -22.65 9.30 -7.58
CA PRO A 221 -22.64 8.14 -8.49
C PRO A 221 -23.75 7.15 -8.11
N PRO A 222 -24.39 6.46 -9.07
CA PRO A 222 -25.47 5.51 -8.76
C PRO A 222 -24.94 4.35 -7.90
N PRO A 223 -25.69 3.91 -6.86
CA PRO A 223 -25.18 3.00 -5.85
C PRO A 223 -24.94 1.58 -6.40
N GLY A 224 -23.66 1.20 -6.47
CA GLY A 224 -23.24 -0.18 -6.69
C GLY A 224 -23.53 -1.06 -5.47
N GLN A 225 -23.98 -2.30 -5.70
CA GLN A 225 -24.32 -3.24 -4.63
C GLN A 225 -23.08 -3.84 -3.96
N TYR A 226 -22.52 -3.14 -2.97
CA TYR A 226 -21.54 -3.72 -2.04
C TYR A 226 -22.25 -4.12 -0.75
N GLY A 227 -22.09 -5.40 -0.37
CA GLY A 227 -22.93 -6.05 0.64
C GLY A 227 -22.59 -5.66 2.08
N GLN A 228 -23.64 -5.46 2.88
CA GLN A 228 -23.57 -5.39 4.34
C GLN A 228 -23.02 -6.70 4.92
N GLN A 229 -21.71 -6.76 5.20
CA GLN A 229 -21.10 -7.84 5.98
C GLN A 229 -21.24 -7.55 7.48
N GLN A 230 -22.45 -7.76 7.99
CA GLN A 230 -22.75 -7.70 9.41
C GLN A 230 -22.05 -8.85 10.14
N TYR A 231 -21.05 -8.54 10.98
CA TYR A 231 -20.34 -9.54 11.77
C TYR A 231 -21.31 -10.28 12.71
N GLY A 232 -21.39 -11.60 12.56
CA GLY A 232 -22.42 -12.42 13.19
C GLY A 232 -22.15 -12.74 14.65
N ALA A 233 -23.13 -12.49 15.51
CA ALA A 233 -23.16 -13.06 16.86
C ALA A 233 -23.44 -14.58 16.80
N PRO A 234 -22.88 -15.39 17.72
CA PRO A 234 -23.10 -16.84 17.73
C PRO A 234 -24.57 -17.18 18.08
N PRO A 235 -25.21 -18.14 17.37
CA PRO A 235 -26.58 -18.53 17.66
C PRO A 235 -26.68 -19.35 18.96
N PRO A 236 -27.76 -19.17 19.76
CA PRO A 236 -27.92 -19.90 21.02
C PRO A 236 -28.25 -21.38 20.79
N GLN A 237 -27.60 -22.28 21.53
CA GLN A 237 -27.89 -23.72 21.46
C GLN A 237 -29.30 -24.04 21.99
N GLN A 238 -30.09 -24.77 21.20
CA GLN A 238 -31.25 -25.53 21.70
C GLN A 238 -30.85 -26.99 21.92
N TYR A 239 -31.16 -27.54 23.10
CA TYR A 239 -30.96 -28.96 23.41
C TYR A 239 -32.05 -29.81 22.75
N GLY A 240 -31.65 -30.76 21.89
CA GLY A 240 -32.51 -31.79 21.31
C GLY A 240 -32.27 -33.17 21.92
N ALA A 241 -33.32 -33.95 22.14
CA ALA A 241 -33.25 -35.28 22.75
C ALA A 241 -32.89 -36.39 21.72
N PRO A 242 -32.23 -37.49 22.14
CA PRO A 242 -31.83 -38.58 21.25
C PRO A 242 -32.98 -39.57 20.94
N PRO A 243 -33.06 -40.13 19.71
CA PRO A 243 -33.96 -41.24 19.39
C PRO A 243 -33.41 -42.60 19.88
N PRO A 244 -34.28 -43.62 20.11
CA PRO A 244 -33.89 -44.90 20.73
C PRO A 244 -33.41 -45.96 19.73
N ASN A 245 -32.52 -46.85 20.19
CA ASN A 245 -32.04 -48.03 19.47
C ASN A 245 -33.12 -49.12 19.30
N GLN A 246 -33.02 -49.91 18.22
CA GLN A 246 -33.48 -51.30 18.18
C GLN A 246 -32.37 -52.24 17.68
N TYR A 247 -32.37 -53.48 18.17
CA TYR A 247 -31.35 -54.50 17.91
C TYR A 247 -31.81 -55.55 16.88
N GLY A 248 -30.87 -56.11 16.11
CA GLY A 248 -31.06 -57.25 15.21
C GLY A 248 -29.78 -58.10 15.09
N ALA A 249 -29.90 -59.40 14.84
CA ALA A 249 -28.83 -60.41 15.02
C ALA A 249 -28.13 -60.89 13.71
N PRO A 250 -26.96 -61.58 13.78
CA PRO A 250 -26.07 -61.91 12.64
C PRO A 250 -26.02 -63.45 12.36
N PRO A 251 -25.00 -64.09 11.70
CA PRO A 251 -23.89 -63.71 10.78
C PRO A 251 -24.07 -64.49 9.41
N PRO A 252 -23.11 -65.21 8.74
CA PRO A 252 -21.64 -65.16 8.59
C PRO A 252 -21.03 -65.29 7.15
N ASN A 253 -19.77 -64.85 7.02
CA ASN A 253 -18.62 -65.27 6.16
C ASN A 253 -18.74 -66.14 4.87
N GLN A 254 -18.02 -65.67 3.82
CA GLN A 254 -16.98 -66.38 3.01
C GLN A 254 -16.32 -65.36 2.05
N TYR A 255 -15.13 -65.52 1.43
CA TYR A 255 -13.79 -66.05 1.76
C TYR A 255 -12.93 -65.97 0.46
N GLY A 256 -11.64 -65.64 0.55
CA GLY A 256 -10.65 -65.70 -0.56
C GLY A 256 -10.55 -64.44 -1.45
N ALA A 257 -9.48 -64.17 -2.23
CA ALA A 257 -8.06 -64.61 -2.32
C ALA A 257 -7.50 -64.06 -3.68
N PRO A 258 -6.17 -63.87 -3.91
CA PRO A 258 -5.69 -62.73 -4.73
C PRO A 258 -4.94 -63.05 -6.08
N PRO A 259 -3.68 -62.63 -6.43
CA PRO A 259 -3.30 -62.12 -7.78
C PRO A 259 -2.12 -62.94 -8.42
N PRO A 260 -1.16 -62.46 -9.29
CA PRO A 260 -0.95 -61.18 -10.02
C PRO A 260 -0.35 -61.23 -11.48
N GLY A 261 -0.31 -60.07 -12.17
CA GLY A 261 0.92 -59.58 -12.85
C GLY A 261 1.07 -59.58 -14.39
N GLN A 262 2.26 -59.08 -14.84
CA GLN A 262 2.87 -59.04 -16.20
C GLN A 262 2.37 -57.92 -17.17
N GLN A 263 3.19 -56.95 -17.65
CA GLN A 263 4.31 -56.92 -18.66
C GLN A 263 3.82 -56.79 -20.13
N GLN A 264 4.51 -56.20 -21.15
CA GLN A 264 5.60 -55.19 -21.30
C GLN A 264 5.76 -54.85 -22.84
N TYR A 265 6.55 -53.82 -23.22
CA TYR A 265 6.99 -53.41 -24.60
C TYR A 265 6.00 -52.59 -25.48
N GLY A 266 6.42 -51.69 -26.39
CA GLY A 266 7.77 -51.09 -26.61
C GLY A 266 7.97 -50.24 -27.90
N GLN A 267 9.05 -49.41 -27.90
CA GLN A 267 9.89 -48.90 -29.03
C GLN A 267 9.37 -48.08 -30.27
N GLN A 268 9.84 -46.82 -30.34
CA GLN A 268 10.58 -46.14 -31.45
C GLN A 268 9.94 -45.50 -32.74
N GLN A 269 10.71 -44.49 -33.25
CA GLN A 269 10.76 -43.86 -34.60
C GLN A 269 9.64 -42.88 -35.05
N GLN A 270 9.81 -42.09 -36.12
CA GLN A 270 10.70 -40.90 -36.33
C GLN A 270 10.42 -40.23 -37.70
N ARG A 271 10.35 -38.88 -37.77
CA ARG A 271 10.38 -38.01 -39.00
C ARG A 271 9.25 -38.20 -40.05
N PRO A 272 9.11 -37.32 -41.09
CA PRO A 272 9.54 -35.91 -41.26
C PRO A 272 8.36 -34.96 -41.64
N PRO A 273 8.57 -33.62 -41.70
CA PRO A 273 7.58 -32.66 -42.21
C PRO A 273 7.62 -32.49 -43.75
N GLN A 274 6.53 -31.95 -44.32
CA GLN A 274 6.33 -31.64 -45.75
C GLN A 274 5.85 -30.17 -45.90
N GLY A 275 6.07 -29.50 -47.04
CA GLY A 275 5.70 -28.07 -47.19
C GLY A 275 5.80 -27.51 -48.61
N TYR A 276 5.77 -26.16 -48.71
CA TYR A 276 5.72 -25.30 -49.93
C TYR A 276 4.41 -25.35 -50.75
N PRO A 277 4.12 -24.35 -51.64
CA PRO A 277 4.63 -22.96 -51.73
C PRO A 277 3.51 -21.88 -51.84
N GLY A 278 3.85 -20.58 -51.76
CA GLY A 278 2.93 -19.50 -52.15
C GLY A 278 3.44 -18.07 -51.88
N GLN A 279 3.59 -17.24 -52.92
CA GLN A 279 4.07 -15.85 -52.84
C GLN A 279 2.95 -14.85 -52.43
N GLN A 280 3.32 -13.72 -51.81
CA GLN A 280 3.42 -12.42 -52.52
C GLN A 280 3.95 -11.30 -51.61
N GLN A 281 4.42 -10.20 -52.23
CA GLN A 281 5.20 -9.14 -51.59
C GLN A 281 4.74 -7.76 -52.09
N TYR A 282 4.34 -6.89 -51.16
CA TYR A 282 4.12 -5.46 -51.34
C TYR A 282 4.93 -4.72 -50.26
N GLY A 283 5.44 -3.51 -50.45
CA GLY A 283 5.34 -2.63 -51.62
C GLY A 283 5.38 -1.17 -51.18
N ALA A 284 6.57 -0.63 -50.89
CA ALA A 284 6.72 0.70 -50.30
C ALA A 284 6.55 1.85 -51.33
N PRO A 285 5.95 3.00 -50.94
CA PRO A 285 5.78 4.15 -51.83
C PRO A 285 7.09 4.96 -52.02
N PRO A 286 7.27 5.63 -53.18
CA PRO A 286 8.47 6.43 -53.49
C PRO A 286 8.44 7.85 -52.88
N PRO A 287 9.61 8.52 -52.74
CA PRO A 287 9.71 9.89 -52.24
C PRO A 287 9.29 10.94 -53.28
N GLY A 288 8.82 12.10 -52.80
CA GLY A 288 8.45 13.26 -53.63
C GLY A 288 9.64 14.16 -54.03
N PRO A 289 9.48 15.02 -55.06
CA PRO A 289 10.55 15.87 -55.58
C PRO A 289 10.81 17.13 -54.72
N PRO A 290 11.98 17.78 -54.85
CA PRO A 290 12.32 19.00 -54.10
C PRO A 290 11.49 20.21 -54.52
N ARG A 291 11.43 21.22 -53.63
CA ARG A 291 11.14 22.61 -53.99
C ARG A 291 12.26 23.53 -53.52
N TYR A 292 12.38 24.64 -54.23
CA TYR A 292 13.28 25.78 -53.97
C TYR A 292 12.86 26.56 -52.72
#